data_AF-A0A382DZ31-F1
#
_entry.id   AF-A0A382DZ31-F1
#
_cell.length_a   1.000
_cell.length_b   1.000
_cell.length_c   1.000
_cell.angle_alpha   90.00
_cell.angle_beta   90.00
_cell.angle_gamma   90.00
#
_symmetry.space_group_name_H-M   'P 1'
#
loop_
_entity.id
_entity.type
_entity.pdbx_description
1 polymer ?
#
loop_
_entity_poly.entity_id
_entity_poly.type
_entity_poly.pdbx_seq_one_letter_code
_entity_poly.pdbx_strand_id
1 'polypeptide(L)'
;MKLNIFFPLGLFVALGHSLIGAPGDDVYQKGFLSIEESHKSIELPEGYSLELVLSEPQIEEPVAMAWDGNGVLYVVEMRTYMQTADATGEQEPRSRISRHEDTNGDGVYDKSTVFIDNLLLPRMVLPLDDRVMVGITNTLDLWNYRDTDDDGVADEKVKVFEGGNRGGNMEHQPSGLVWNLDNWIYITYQNVRYRYTNGEFKTQRLPRGGGQWGLTQDDDGRLYYSTGGGENPAFFFQQPPIYGMFDAPGQTEANFRTVFPIAAVPDVQGGRRRVAANGGL
;
A
#
# COMPACT_ATOMS: atom_id res chain seq x y z
N MET A 1 21.32 32.93 23.13
CA MET A 1 21.28 33.61 21.82
C MET A 1 22.27 32.90 20.90
N LYS A 2 21.75 32.42 19.76
CA LYS A 2 22.39 31.83 18.56
C LYS A 2 23.88 31.43 18.62
N LEU A 3 24.11 30.15 18.39
CA LEU A 3 25.42 29.50 18.31
C LEU A 3 25.90 29.43 16.85
N ASN A 4 27.19 29.72 16.63
CA ASN A 4 27.89 29.63 15.35
C ASN A 4 28.70 28.32 15.25
N ILE A 5 28.49 27.60 14.12
CA ILE A 5 29.42 26.91 13.17
C ILE A 5 30.52 25.95 13.71
N PHE A 6 30.69 24.75 13.08
CA PHE A 6 31.93 24.27 12.41
C PHE A 6 31.84 22.82 11.84
N PHE A 7 32.39 22.63 10.63
CA PHE A 7 32.67 21.36 9.94
C PHE A 7 34.11 20.85 10.24
N PRO A 8 34.41 19.56 10.05
CA PRO A 8 35.76 19.11 9.69
C PRO A 8 35.83 18.48 8.29
N LEU A 9 36.92 18.83 7.58
CA LEU A 9 37.35 18.32 6.27
C LEU A 9 38.09 16.98 6.41
N GLY A 10 37.88 16.07 5.46
CA GLY A 10 38.78 14.96 5.13
C GLY A 10 38.93 14.88 3.60
N LEU A 11 40.16 15.03 3.12
CA LEU A 11 40.56 15.15 1.71
C LEU A 11 40.73 13.77 1.05
N PHE A 12 40.11 13.51 -0.11
CA PHE A 12 40.68 12.64 -1.15
C PHE A 12 40.13 13.00 -2.55
N VAL A 13 41.09 13.43 -3.38
CA VAL A 13 41.21 13.44 -4.85
C VAL A 13 39.94 13.38 -5.72
N ALA A 14 39.77 14.45 -6.51
CA ALA A 14 38.80 14.56 -7.59
C ALA A 14 39.12 13.63 -8.78
N LEU A 15 38.12 12.89 -9.24
CA LEU A 15 37.89 12.61 -10.64
C LEU A 15 36.44 13.04 -10.92
N GLY A 16 36.31 14.16 -11.63
CA GLY A 16 35.04 14.80 -11.88
C GLY A 16 34.15 13.95 -12.78
N HIS A 17 32.91 13.77 -12.36
CA HIS A 17 31.72 13.85 -13.19
C HIS A 17 30.64 14.49 -12.32
N SER A 18 30.33 15.76 -12.58
CA SER A 18 29.16 16.42 -12.01
C SER A 18 27.92 15.80 -12.66
N LEU A 19 27.27 14.85 -11.98
CA LEU A 19 25.96 14.31 -12.37
C LEU A 19 24.80 14.99 -11.62
N ILE A 20 24.98 16.25 -11.23
CA ILE A 20 23.89 17.04 -10.67
C ILE A 20 23.64 18.17 -11.66
N GLY A 21 22.78 17.91 -12.64
CA GLY A 21 22.12 19.00 -13.34
C GLY A 21 21.38 19.83 -12.29
N ALA A 22 21.51 21.15 -12.34
CA ALA A 22 20.69 22.02 -11.51
C ALA A 22 19.21 21.68 -11.78
N PRO A 23 18.34 21.60 -10.75
CA PRO A 23 16.91 21.45 -11.00
C PRO A 23 16.49 22.59 -11.94
N GLY A 24 15.92 22.24 -13.09
CA GLY A 24 15.42 23.22 -14.05
C GLY A 24 14.32 24.07 -13.43
N ASP A 25 14.04 25.24 -14.03
CA ASP A 25 12.93 26.11 -13.66
C ASP A 25 11.54 25.51 -13.98
N ASP A 26 11.50 24.27 -14.46
CA ASP A 26 10.29 23.54 -14.82
C ASP A 26 9.50 23.18 -13.56
N VAL A 27 8.45 23.94 -13.32
CA VAL A 27 7.46 23.61 -12.30
C VAL A 27 6.55 22.51 -12.85
N TYR A 28 6.84 21.26 -12.51
CA TYR A 28 6.07 20.09 -12.97
C TYR A 28 4.60 20.12 -12.54
N GLN A 29 4.26 20.77 -11.42
CA GLN A 29 2.88 20.98 -10.98
C GLN A 29 2.77 22.18 -10.02
N LYS A 30 1.78 23.07 -10.26
CA LYS A 30 1.45 24.19 -9.35
C LYS A 30 0.14 23.90 -8.60
N GLY A 31 0.27 23.24 -7.46
CA GLY A 31 -0.88 22.90 -6.61
C GLY A 31 -1.68 21.69 -7.10
N PHE A 32 -2.77 21.39 -6.40
CA PHE A 32 -3.64 20.26 -6.76
C PHE A 32 -4.46 20.56 -8.00
N LEU A 33 -4.64 19.57 -8.87
CA LEU A 33 -5.54 19.67 -10.02
C LEU A 33 -6.99 19.56 -9.55
N SER A 34 -7.91 20.23 -10.25
CA SER A 34 -9.33 19.88 -10.11
C SER A 34 -9.58 18.44 -10.59
N ILE A 35 -10.71 17.84 -10.20
CA ILE A 35 -11.11 16.50 -10.65
C ILE A 35 -11.03 16.38 -12.19
N GLU A 36 -11.60 17.36 -12.90
CA GLU A 36 -11.62 17.40 -14.37
C GLU A 36 -10.22 17.53 -14.99
N GLU A 37 -9.33 18.28 -14.37
CA GLU A 37 -7.95 18.44 -14.84
C GLU A 37 -7.13 17.19 -14.54
N SER A 38 -7.33 16.56 -13.38
CA SER A 38 -6.69 15.30 -12.99
C SER A 38 -7.09 14.19 -13.96
N HIS A 39 -8.39 14.06 -14.27
CA HIS A 39 -8.91 13.09 -15.22
C HIS A 39 -8.26 13.22 -16.61
N LYS A 40 -8.11 14.45 -17.11
CA LYS A 40 -7.44 14.74 -18.39
C LYS A 40 -5.94 14.48 -18.39
N SER A 41 -5.31 14.44 -17.21
CA SER A 41 -3.86 14.21 -17.08
C SER A 41 -3.47 12.72 -17.10
N ILE A 42 -4.46 11.82 -16.98
CA ILE A 42 -4.23 10.38 -16.95
C ILE A 42 -4.33 9.82 -18.37
N GLU A 43 -3.22 9.25 -18.86
CA GLU A 43 -3.19 8.52 -20.12
C GLU A 43 -3.62 7.06 -19.91
N LEU A 44 -4.54 6.58 -20.74
CA LEU A 44 -5.03 5.21 -20.71
C LEU A 44 -4.72 4.50 -22.04
N PRO A 45 -4.49 3.18 -22.03
CA PRO A 45 -4.42 2.40 -23.27
C PRO A 45 -5.73 2.49 -24.07
N GLU A 46 -5.65 2.30 -25.39
CA GLU A 46 -6.82 2.27 -26.25
C GLU A 46 -7.82 1.19 -25.79
N GLY A 47 -9.12 1.56 -25.74
CA GLY A 47 -10.20 0.69 -25.29
C GLY A 47 -10.52 0.76 -23.80
N TYR A 48 -9.79 1.55 -23.01
CA TYR A 48 -10.05 1.78 -21.59
C TYR A 48 -10.68 3.16 -21.35
N SER A 49 -11.52 3.24 -20.32
CA SER A 49 -12.06 4.49 -19.78
C SER A 49 -11.77 4.59 -18.28
N LEU A 50 -11.84 5.81 -17.75
CA LEU A 50 -11.72 6.10 -16.33
C LEU A 50 -12.95 6.87 -15.88
N GLU A 51 -13.52 6.48 -14.75
CA GLU A 51 -14.72 7.10 -14.18
C GLU A 51 -14.44 7.45 -12.71
N LEU A 52 -14.92 8.60 -12.27
CA LEU A 52 -14.86 8.98 -10.87
C LEU A 52 -16.06 8.36 -10.13
N VAL A 53 -15.76 7.48 -9.17
CA VAL A 53 -16.80 6.79 -8.37
C VAL A 53 -16.89 7.31 -6.93
N LEU A 54 -15.82 7.92 -6.42
CA LEU A 54 -15.71 8.43 -5.05
C LEU A 54 -14.54 9.44 -4.96
N SER A 55 -14.73 10.55 -4.25
CA SER A 55 -13.69 11.57 -4.02
C SER A 55 -13.84 12.23 -2.65
N GLU A 56 -12.98 13.21 -2.37
CA GLU A 56 -13.17 14.16 -1.30
C GLU A 56 -14.50 14.92 -1.46
N PRO A 57 -15.19 15.28 -0.36
CA PRO A 57 -14.79 15.12 1.05
C PRO A 57 -15.17 13.75 1.68
N GLN A 58 -15.71 12.80 0.91
CA GLN A 58 -16.17 11.51 1.45
C GLN A 58 -15.01 10.65 1.98
N ILE A 59 -13.86 10.71 1.33
CA ILE A 59 -12.61 10.02 1.71
C ILE A 59 -11.46 11.00 1.85
N GLU A 60 -10.43 10.62 2.60
CA GLU A 60 -9.19 11.37 2.79
C GLU A 60 -8.02 10.41 3.02
N GLU A 61 -6.90 10.62 2.34
CA GLU A 61 -5.68 9.81 2.47
C GLU A 61 -5.91 8.28 2.39
N PRO A 62 -6.55 7.78 1.31
CA PRO A 62 -6.78 6.35 1.14
C PRO A 62 -5.45 5.60 0.97
N VAL A 63 -5.27 4.51 1.71
CA VAL A 63 -4.05 3.67 1.63
C VAL A 63 -4.33 2.21 1.27
N ALA A 64 -5.58 1.77 1.42
CA ALA A 64 -6.05 0.45 0.99
C ALA A 64 -7.57 0.51 0.81
N MET A 65 -8.11 -0.39 0.00
CA MET A 65 -9.55 -0.54 -0.15
C MET A 65 -9.91 -1.97 -0.54
N ALA A 66 -11.15 -2.36 -0.27
CA ALA A 66 -11.71 -3.63 -0.72
C ALA A 66 -13.23 -3.54 -0.87
N TRP A 67 -13.75 -4.24 -1.88
CA TRP A 67 -15.18 -4.45 -2.04
C TRP A 67 -15.63 -5.72 -1.34
N ASP A 68 -16.83 -5.69 -0.77
CA ASP A 68 -17.51 -6.91 -0.36
C ASP A 68 -18.28 -7.57 -1.53
N GLY A 69 -18.92 -8.71 -1.26
CA GLY A 69 -19.70 -9.44 -2.27
C GLY A 69 -20.98 -8.73 -2.72
N ASN A 70 -21.39 -7.65 -2.05
CA ASN A 70 -22.57 -6.84 -2.37
C ASN A 70 -22.21 -5.52 -3.07
N GLY A 71 -20.92 -5.27 -3.34
CA GLY A 71 -20.44 -4.05 -3.98
C GLY A 71 -20.20 -2.87 -3.03
N VAL A 72 -20.31 -3.10 -1.72
CA VAL A 72 -19.96 -2.10 -0.69
C VAL A 72 -18.45 -1.92 -0.69
N LEU A 73 -18.00 -0.67 -0.79
CA LEU A 73 -16.59 -0.32 -0.78
C LEU A 73 -16.15 0.09 0.63
N TYR A 74 -15.13 -0.58 1.16
CA TYR A 74 -14.43 -0.20 2.38
C TYR A 74 -13.12 0.47 2.02
N VAL A 75 -12.88 1.69 2.54
CA VAL A 75 -11.65 2.46 2.30
C VAL A 75 -10.91 2.68 3.61
N VAL A 76 -9.63 2.31 3.64
CA VAL A 76 -8.73 2.56 4.77
C VAL A 76 -8.09 3.93 4.59
N GLU A 77 -8.36 4.83 5.53
CA GLU A 77 -7.93 6.23 5.51
C GLU A 77 -6.86 6.48 6.58
N MET A 78 -5.60 6.64 6.17
CA MET A 78 -4.45 6.74 7.10
C MET A 78 -4.06 8.20 7.38
N ARG A 79 -4.98 8.91 8.03
CA ARG A 79 -5.00 10.37 8.28
C ARG A 79 -3.94 10.91 9.26
N THR A 80 -2.87 10.15 9.49
CA THR A 80 -1.82 10.51 10.46
C THR A 80 -0.42 10.47 9.88
N TYR A 81 -0.23 9.89 8.69
CA TYR A 81 1.10 9.70 8.13
C TYR A 81 1.70 11.01 7.63
N MET A 82 2.91 11.36 8.09
CA MET A 82 3.69 12.50 7.62
C MET A 82 2.92 13.83 7.48
N GLN A 83 1.97 14.09 8.39
CA GLN A 83 1.13 15.29 8.39
C GLN A 83 1.93 16.59 8.58
N THR A 84 3.12 16.47 9.16
CA THR A 84 4.09 17.56 9.30
C THR A 84 5.47 17.05 8.90
N ALA A 85 6.38 17.98 8.56
CA ALA A 85 7.76 17.63 8.22
C ALA A 85 8.51 16.89 9.36
N ASP A 86 8.09 17.11 10.61
CA ASP A 86 8.63 16.47 11.80
C ASP A 86 7.87 15.17 12.17
N ALA A 87 6.93 14.73 11.32
CA ALA A 87 6.17 13.50 11.51
C ALA A 87 5.39 13.46 12.85
N THR A 88 4.91 14.64 13.30
CA THR A 88 4.23 14.78 14.59
C THR A 88 2.82 14.21 14.55
N GLY A 89 2.45 13.42 15.55
CA GLY A 89 1.09 12.88 15.70
C GLY A 89 0.81 11.60 14.91
N GLU A 90 1.83 10.98 14.29
CA GLU A 90 1.68 9.73 13.53
C GLU A 90 1.14 8.55 14.37
N GLN A 91 1.39 8.60 15.68
CA GLN A 91 0.98 7.58 16.63
C GLN A 91 -0.36 7.90 17.32
N GLU A 92 -1.11 8.90 16.84
CA GLU A 92 -2.43 9.22 17.35
C GLU A 92 -3.51 8.37 16.66
N PRO A 93 -4.56 7.93 17.37
CA PRO A 93 -5.65 7.18 16.79
C PRO A 93 -6.64 8.10 16.06
N ARG A 94 -6.25 8.65 14.90
CA ARG A 94 -7.09 9.55 14.08
C ARG A 94 -7.44 9.00 12.68
N SER A 95 -6.90 7.84 12.34
CA SER A 95 -7.22 7.16 11.09
C SER A 95 -8.56 6.42 11.21
N ARG A 96 -9.15 6.04 10.08
CA ARG A 96 -10.47 5.38 10.06
C ARG A 96 -10.60 4.41 8.89
N ILE A 97 -11.69 3.64 8.91
CA ILE A 97 -12.17 2.89 7.76
C ILE A 97 -13.58 3.40 7.44
N SER A 98 -13.78 3.93 6.25
CA SER A 98 -15.09 4.34 5.76
C SER A 98 -15.75 3.22 4.95
N ARG A 99 -17.08 3.27 4.86
CA ARG A 99 -17.93 2.34 4.11
C ARG A 99 -18.81 3.13 3.16
N HIS A 100 -18.86 2.71 1.90
CA HIS A 100 -19.54 3.41 0.82
C HIS A 100 -20.45 2.46 0.04
N GLU A 101 -21.67 2.91 -0.26
CA GLU A 101 -22.68 2.15 -1.00
C GLU A 101 -23.19 2.97 -2.18
N ASP A 102 -23.32 2.30 -3.33
CA ASP A 102 -24.11 2.77 -4.46
C ASP A 102 -25.53 2.21 -4.26
N THR A 103 -26.47 3.08 -3.89
CA THR A 103 -27.84 2.71 -3.55
C THR A 103 -28.78 2.73 -4.76
N ASN A 104 -28.30 3.23 -5.91
CA ASN A 104 -29.11 3.42 -7.11
C ASN A 104 -28.65 2.57 -8.31
N GLY A 105 -27.46 1.98 -8.24
CA GLY A 105 -26.87 1.09 -9.25
C GLY A 105 -26.23 1.80 -10.43
N ASP A 106 -25.86 3.08 -10.32
CA ASP A 106 -25.22 3.88 -11.38
C ASP A 106 -23.69 3.80 -11.39
N GLY A 107 -23.09 3.08 -10.42
CA GLY A 107 -21.65 2.92 -10.27
C GLY A 107 -20.97 4.04 -9.46
N VAL A 108 -21.71 5.05 -9.01
CA VAL A 108 -21.21 6.15 -8.18
C VAL A 108 -21.71 5.98 -6.74
N TYR A 109 -20.77 6.04 -5.79
CA TYR A 109 -21.10 5.88 -4.38
C TYR A 109 -21.84 7.10 -3.82
N ASP A 110 -23.10 6.93 -3.40
CA ASP A 110 -23.96 8.01 -2.90
C ASP A 110 -24.22 7.98 -1.38
N LYS A 111 -24.00 6.84 -0.72
CA LYS A 111 -24.11 6.71 0.75
C LYS A 111 -22.73 6.43 1.35
N SER A 112 -22.39 7.15 2.41
CA SER A 112 -21.08 7.05 3.08
C SER A 112 -21.24 7.07 4.60
N THR A 113 -20.58 6.16 5.29
CA THR A 113 -20.50 6.10 6.76
C THR A 113 -19.07 5.91 7.22
N VAL A 114 -18.77 6.32 8.46
CA VAL A 114 -17.52 5.93 9.12
C VAL A 114 -17.75 4.58 9.78
N PHE A 115 -17.26 3.51 9.15
CA PHE A 115 -17.49 2.15 9.62
C PHE A 115 -16.71 1.86 10.90
N ILE A 116 -15.43 2.26 10.96
CA ILE A 116 -14.60 2.15 12.16
C ILE A 116 -13.79 3.43 12.31
N ASP A 117 -13.89 4.08 13.46
CA ASP A 117 -13.17 5.31 13.78
C ASP A 117 -12.04 5.09 14.81
N ASN A 118 -11.22 6.13 15.01
CA ASN A 118 -10.16 6.19 16.02
C ASN A 118 -9.15 5.03 15.92
N LEU A 119 -8.70 4.73 14.70
CA LEU A 119 -7.70 3.70 14.42
C LEU A 119 -6.29 4.28 14.42
N LEU A 120 -5.34 3.45 14.87
CA LEU A 120 -3.91 3.73 14.86
C LEU A 120 -3.23 2.97 13.72
N LEU A 121 -2.82 3.64 12.65
CA LEU A 121 -2.12 3.00 11.51
C LEU A 121 -2.89 1.77 10.93
N PRO A 122 -4.17 1.90 10.56
CA PRO A 122 -4.85 0.85 9.81
C PRO A 122 -4.23 0.77 8.40
N ARG A 123 -4.00 -0.45 7.89
CA ARG A 123 -3.38 -0.63 6.56
C ARG A 123 -4.00 -1.73 5.71
N MET A 124 -4.82 -2.57 6.31
CA MET A 124 -5.35 -3.75 5.64
C MET A 124 -6.83 -3.90 5.99
N VAL A 125 -7.64 -4.18 4.98
CA VAL A 125 -9.07 -4.42 5.08
C VAL A 125 -9.43 -5.58 4.16
N LEU A 126 -10.22 -6.52 4.67
CA LEU A 126 -10.70 -7.68 3.95
C LEU A 126 -12.14 -7.99 4.39
N PRO A 127 -13.15 -7.62 3.58
CA PRO A 127 -14.51 -8.12 3.76
C PRO A 127 -14.53 -9.65 3.64
N LEU A 128 -15.15 -10.32 4.60
CA LEU A 128 -15.18 -11.77 4.74
C LEU A 128 -16.51 -12.18 5.36
N ASP A 129 -17.43 -12.65 4.51
CA ASP A 129 -18.82 -12.97 4.89
C ASP A 129 -19.54 -11.72 5.46
N ASP A 130 -20.16 -11.83 6.64
CA ASP A 130 -20.79 -10.71 7.35
C ASP A 130 -19.83 -9.90 8.23
N ARG A 131 -18.51 -10.07 8.04
CA ARG A 131 -17.45 -9.44 8.83
C ARG A 131 -16.47 -8.70 7.94
N VAL A 132 -15.72 -7.80 8.56
CA VAL A 132 -14.58 -7.11 7.94
C VAL A 132 -13.34 -7.37 8.79
N MET A 133 -12.38 -8.10 8.23
CA MET A 133 -11.09 -8.34 8.86
C MET A 133 -10.17 -7.14 8.63
N VAL A 134 -9.56 -6.64 9.69
CA VAL A 134 -8.72 -5.44 9.69
C VAL A 134 -7.36 -5.74 10.33
N GLY A 135 -6.31 -5.28 9.66
CA GLY A 135 -4.94 -5.31 10.17
C GLY A 135 -4.44 -3.92 10.60
N ILE A 136 -4.03 -3.83 11.86
CA ILE A 136 -3.55 -2.59 12.52
C ILE A 136 -2.08 -2.77 12.90
N THR A 137 -1.19 -2.07 12.21
CA THR A 137 0.15 -2.61 11.98
C THR A 137 1.20 -2.28 13.03
N ASN A 138 0.90 -1.44 14.02
CA ASN A 138 1.80 -1.30 15.18
C ASN A 138 1.86 -2.61 16.01
N THR A 139 0.87 -3.46 15.82
CA THR A 139 0.81 -4.85 16.28
C THR A 139 0.76 -5.79 15.08
N LEU A 140 0.84 -7.10 15.33
CA LEU A 140 0.55 -8.14 14.36
C LEU A 140 -0.85 -8.74 14.56
N ASP A 141 -1.70 -8.07 15.34
CA ASP A 141 -3.04 -8.54 15.63
C ASP A 141 -3.97 -8.36 14.43
N LEU A 142 -4.91 -9.29 14.28
CA LEU A 142 -6.01 -9.19 13.34
C LEU A 142 -7.33 -9.15 14.08
N TRP A 143 -8.21 -8.28 13.62
CA TRP A 143 -9.51 -8.02 14.22
C TRP A 143 -10.60 -8.26 13.19
N ASN A 144 -11.69 -8.89 13.59
CA ASN A 144 -12.93 -8.89 12.83
C ASN A 144 -13.85 -7.83 13.43
N TYR A 145 -14.42 -7.02 12.55
CA TYR A 145 -15.47 -6.06 12.83
C TYR A 145 -16.76 -6.51 12.16
N ARG A 146 -17.90 -6.16 12.74
CA ARG A 146 -19.21 -6.43 12.15
C ARG A 146 -20.18 -5.32 12.53
N ASP A 147 -21.08 -5.04 11.61
CA ASP A 147 -22.29 -4.22 11.80
C ASP A 147 -23.44 -5.22 11.98
N THR A 148 -24.11 -5.22 13.13
CA THR A 148 -25.18 -6.19 13.46
C THR A 148 -26.59 -5.62 13.35
N ASP A 149 -26.72 -4.32 13.13
CA ASP A 149 -28.01 -3.62 12.97
C ASP A 149 -28.19 -2.92 11.61
N ASP A 150 -27.25 -3.12 10.69
CA ASP A 150 -27.23 -2.63 9.31
C ASP A 150 -27.25 -1.08 9.21
N ASP A 151 -26.73 -0.38 10.22
CA ASP A 151 -26.64 1.09 10.22
C ASP A 151 -25.42 1.65 9.44
N GLY A 152 -24.51 0.76 9.02
CA GLY A 152 -23.28 1.07 8.30
C GLY A 152 -22.09 1.34 9.22
N VAL A 153 -22.18 1.09 10.52
CA VAL A 153 -21.15 1.29 11.53
C VAL A 153 -20.87 -0.03 12.26
N ALA A 154 -19.60 -0.34 12.50
CA ALA A 154 -19.26 -1.55 13.22
C ALA A 154 -19.61 -1.44 14.72
N ASP A 155 -20.41 -2.38 15.23
CA ASP A 155 -20.84 -2.48 16.63
C ASP A 155 -20.19 -3.68 17.37
N GLU A 156 -19.65 -4.65 16.63
CA GLU A 156 -18.92 -5.80 17.15
C GLU A 156 -17.43 -5.71 16.77
N LYS A 157 -16.55 -6.03 17.73
CA LYS A 157 -15.11 -6.13 17.52
C LYS A 157 -14.54 -7.35 18.23
N VAL A 158 -13.94 -8.27 17.46
CA VAL A 158 -13.34 -9.51 17.97
C VAL A 158 -11.90 -9.63 17.50
N LYS A 159 -10.96 -9.87 18.43
CA LYS A 159 -9.59 -10.23 18.06
C LYS A 159 -9.58 -11.68 17.58
N VAL A 160 -9.22 -11.92 16.33
CA VAL A 160 -9.15 -13.27 15.74
C VAL A 160 -7.73 -13.83 15.71
N PHE A 161 -6.73 -12.96 15.82
CA PHE A 161 -5.34 -13.35 15.92
C PHE A 161 -4.60 -12.39 16.84
N GLU A 162 -3.86 -12.94 17.80
CA GLU A 162 -2.95 -12.20 18.67
C GLU A 162 -1.52 -12.46 18.21
N GLY A 163 -0.98 -11.51 17.45
CA GLY A 163 0.36 -11.59 16.87
C GLY A 163 1.41 -10.87 17.69
N GLY A 164 1.00 -10.01 18.64
CA GLY A 164 1.89 -9.26 19.53
C GLY A 164 2.45 -7.99 18.90
N ASN A 165 3.45 -7.39 19.56
CA ASN A 165 4.03 -6.12 19.15
C ASN A 165 4.84 -6.25 17.85
N ARG A 166 4.63 -5.32 16.91
CA ARG A 166 5.44 -5.20 15.71
C ARG A 166 6.44 -4.05 15.82
N GLY A 167 5.96 -2.86 16.18
CA GLY A 167 6.73 -1.63 16.31
C GLY A 167 7.64 -1.31 15.11
N GLY A 168 8.57 -0.37 15.31
CA GLY A 168 9.57 0.02 14.32
C GLY A 168 9.09 1.07 13.32
N ASN A 169 9.87 1.27 12.25
CA ASN A 169 9.53 2.25 11.21
C ASN A 169 8.17 1.91 10.59
N MET A 170 7.26 2.88 10.53
CA MET A 170 5.92 2.73 9.98
C MET A 170 5.89 2.45 8.47
N GLU A 171 6.95 2.81 7.74
CA GLU A 171 7.16 2.43 6.33
C GLU A 171 7.44 0.93 6.18
N HIS A 172 7.88 0.25 7.23
CA HIS A 172 8.29 -1.15 7.19
C HIS A 172 7.27 -2.08 7.85
N GLN A 173 6.00 -1.70 7.77
CA GLN A 173 4.89 -2.41 8.38
C GLN A 173 4.21 -3.37 7.40
N PRO A 174 3.64 -4.51 7.87
CA PRO A 174 2.89 -5.43 7.02
C PRO A 174 1.74 -4.76 6.26
N SER A 175 1.46 -5.25 5.07
CA SER A 175 0.34 -4.88 4.20
C SER A 175 -0.26 -6.16 3.58
N GLY A 176 -1.36 -6.02 2.84
CA GLY A 176 -2.06 -7.15 2.22
C GLY A 176 -3.39 -7.47 2.90
N LEU A 177 -3.54 -8.71 3.38
CA LEU A 177 -4.83 -9.43 3.56
C LEU A 177 -5.46 -9.85 2.23
N VAL A 178 -4.63 -10.38 1.32
CA VAL A 178 -5.11 -10.92 0.04
C VAL A 178 -5.64 -12.34 0.26
N TRP A 179 -6.96 -12.52 0.15
CA TRP A 179 -7.61 -13.83 0.20
C TRP A 179 -7.55 -14.50 -1.18
N ASN A 180 -6.91 -15.66 -1.23
CA ASN A 180 -6.58 -16.35 -2.47
C ASN A 180 -7.47 -17.59 -2.71
N LEU A 181 -7.48 -18.09 -3.94
CA LEU A 181 -8.25 -19.26 -4.39
C LEU A 181 -7.94 -20.56 -3.61
N ASP A 182 -6.74 -20.65 -3.01
CA ASP A 182 -6.37 -21.77 -2.13
C ASP A 182 -6.99 -21.67 -0.72
N ASN A 183 -7.87 -20.67 -0.53
CA ASN A 183 -8.54 -20.32 0.72
C ASN A 183 -7.58 -19.95 1.85
N TRP A 184 -6.41 -19.41 1.50
CA TRP A 184 -5.49 -18.76 2.43
C TRP A 184 -5.42 -17.26 2.18
N ILE A 185 -5.13 -16.53 3.25
CA ILE A 185 -4.97 -15.09 3.29
C ILE A 185 -3.49 -14.80 3.47
N TYR A 186 -2.96 -13.95 2.61
CA TYR A 186 -1.54 -13.64 2.53
C TYR A 186 -1.27 -12.19 2.94
N ILE A 187 -0.09 -11.99 3.55
CA ILE A 187 0.40 -10.68 3.97
C ILE A 187 1.86 -10.51 3.59
N THR A 188 2.33 -9.26 3.56
CA THR A 188 3.76 -8.93 3.40
C THR A 188 4.53 -9.04 4.72
N TYR A 189 5.86 -8.94 4.63
CA TYR A 189 6.83 -8.95 5.74
C TYR A 189 6.94 -10.24 6.57
N GLN A 190 5.86 -10.98 6.71
CA GLN A 190 5.82 -12.18 7.53
C GLN A 190 5.81 -13.43 6.65
N ASN A 191 6.55 -14.45 7.07
CA ASN A 191 6.51 -15.76 6.44
C ASN A 191 5.36 -16.59 7.02
N VAL A 192 4.15 -16.05 7.01
CA VAL A 192 2.95 -16.69 7.54
C VAL A 192 1.78 -16.40 6.60
N ARG A 193 0.90 -17.38 6.48
CA ARG A 193 -0.41 -17.23 5.86
C ARG A 193 -1.50 -17.63 6.84
N TYR A 194 -2.67 -17.05 6.65
CA TYR A 194 -3.81 -17.24 7.52
C TYR A 194 -4.93 -17.96 6.80
N ARG A 195 -5.80 -18.64 7.52
CA ARG A 195 -7.04 -19.15 6.96
C ARG A 195 -8.12 -18.98 8.00
N TYR A 196 -9.22 -18.39 7.60
CA TYR A 196 -10.41 -18.28 8.43
C TYR A 196 -11.51 -19.13 7.82
N THR A 197 -12.06 -20.06 8.58
CA THR A 197 -13.11 -20.96 8.09
C THR A 197 -14.03 -21.30 9.26
N ASN A 198 -15.34 -21.05 9.11
CA ASN A 198 -16.35 -21.35 10.13
C ASN A 198 -16.00 -20.81 11.53
N GLY A 199 -15.50 -19.57 11.60
CA GLY A 199 -15.09 -18.95 12.87
C GLY A 199 -13.72 -19.40 13.39
N GLU A 200 -13.07 -20.38 12.77
CA GLU A 200 -11.76 -20.88 13.18
C GLU A 200 -10.65 -20.16 12.39
N PHE A 201 -9.73 -19.52 13.12
CA PHE A 201 -8.55 -18.88 12.55
C PHE A 201 -7.34 -19.82 12.64
N LYS A 202 -6.69 -20.10 11.52
CA LYS A 202 -5.50 -20.95 11.40
C LYS A 202 -4.34 -20.15 10.86
N THR A 203 -3.16 -20.46 11.37
CA THR A 203 -1.90 -19.92 10.85
C THR A 203 -1.04 -21.03 10.29
N GLN A 204 -0.28 -20.72 9.24
CA GLN A 204 0.73 -21.62 8.72
C GLN A 204 1.96 -20.83 8.30
N ARG A 205 3.13 -21.30 8.74
CA ARG A 205 4.41 -20.74 8.32
C ARG A 205 4.68 -21.07 6.86
N LEU A 206 5.10 -20.07 6.09
CA LEU A 206 5.64 -20.21 4.75
C LEU A 206 7.15 -20.47 4.82
N PRO A 207 7.72 -21.32 3.94
CA PRO A 207 9.17 -21.42 3.81
C PRO A 207 9.79 -20.07 3.46
N ARG A 208 9.10 -19.30 2.61
CA ARG A 208 9.47 -17.94 2.26
C ARG A 208 8.22 -17.13 1.90
N GLY A 209 7.93 -16.11 2.71
CA GLY A 209 7.08 -14.99 2.33
C GLY A 209 7.96 -13.83 1.85
N GLY A 210 7.41 -12.63 1.85
CA GLY A 210 8.20 -11.46 1.48
C GLY A 210 7.34 -10.23 1.28
N GLY A 211 7.79 -9.40 0.35
CA GLY A 211 7.19 -8.11 0.05
C GLY A 211 7.46 -7.09 1.14
N GLN A 212 7.28 -5.83 0.75
CA GLN A 212 7.30 -4.69 1.66
C GLN A 212 6.03 -3.87 1.45
N TRP A 213 5.78 -3.43 0.22
CA TRP A 213 4.66 -2.55 -0.09
C TRP A 213 3.48 -3.31 -0.71
N GLY A 214 3.76 -4.11 -1.75
CA GLY A 214 2.72 -4.74 -2.56
C GLY A 214 2.61 -6.25 -2.38
N LEU A 215 1.37 -6.71 -2.42
CA LEU A 215 0.97 -8.11 -2.54
C LEU A 215 -0.33 -8.14 -3.35
N THR A 216 -0.37 -8.95 -4.40
CA THR A 216 -1.57 -9.17 -5.21
C THR A 216 -1.58 -10.58 -5.79
N GLN A 217 -2.60 -10.92 -6.57
CA GLN A 217 -2.71 -12.18 -7.28
C GLN A 217 -3.32 -12.00 -8.67
N ASP A 218 -3.12 -12.98 -9.56
CA ASP A 218 -3.89 -13.08 -10.82
C ASP A 218 -5.17 -13.90 -10.62
N ASP A 219 -5.95 -14.02 -11.69
CA ASP A 219 -7.22 -14.76 -11.73
C ASP A 219 -7.05 -16.27 -11.50
N ASP A 220 -5.84 -16.80 -11.62
CA ASP A 220 -5.50 -18.20 -11.31
C ASP A 220 -4.99 -18.37 -9.86
N GLY A 221 -4.94 -17.28 -9.08
CA GLY A 221 -4.47 -17.29 -7.71
C GLY A 221 -2.95 -17.37 -7.55
N ARG A 222 -2.17 -17.05 -8.59
CA ARG A 222 -0.71 -16.89 -8.44
C ARG A 222 -0.42 -15.58 -7.74
N LEU A 223 0.38 -15.65 -6.69
CA LEU A 223 0.71 -14.49 -5.86
C LEU A 223 1.93 -13.74 -6.39
N TYR A 224 1.84 -12.42 -6.40
CA TYR A 224 2.93 -11.52 -6.74
C TYR A 224 3.23 -10.63 -5.54
N TYR A 225 4.48 -10.70 -5.05
CA TYR A 225 4.97 -9.82 -4.00
C TYR A 225 5.81 -8.70 -4.62
N SER A 226 5.81 -7.53 -3.99
CA SER A 226 6.60 -6.37 -4.41
C SER A 226 7.43 -5.82 -3.25
N THR A 227 8.65 -5.37 -3.54
CA THR A 227 9.50 -4.71 -2.54
C THR A 227 10.16 -3.45 -3.12
N GLY A 228 10.13 -2.37 -2.32
CA GLY A 228 10.88 -1.17 -2.64
C GLY A 228 12.39 -1.43 -2.61
N GLY A 229 12.85 -2.24 -1.64
CA GLY A 229 14.23 -2.65 -1.52
C GLY A 229 14.75 -3.32 -2.80
N GLY A 230 15.67 -2.63 -3.50
CA GLY A 230 16.21 -3.11 -4.77
C GLY A 230 15.23 -3.03 -5.94
N GLU A 231 14.18 -2.21 -5.83
CA GLU A 231 13.22 -1.86 -6.88
C GLU A 231 12.69 -3.12 -7.58
N ASN A 232 12.13 -4.05 -6.80
CA ASN A 232 11.61 -5.29 -7.36
C ASN A 232 10.08 -5.21 -7.46
N PRO A 233 9.54 -4.87 -8.66
CA PRO A 233 8.11 -4.60 -8.81
C PRO A 233 7.26 -5.84 -8.60
N ALA A 234 7.78 -7.03 -8.94
CA ALA A 234 7.11 -8.31 -8.70
C ALA A 234 8.12 -9.46 -8.57
N PHE A 235 7.79 -10.45 -7.76
CA PHE A 235 8.47 -11.76 -7.67
C PHE A 235 7.50 -12.83 -7.16
N PHE A 236 7.94 -14.10 -7.19
CA PHE A 236 7.12 -15.32 -6.98
C PHE A 236 6.24 -15.77 -8.17
N PHE A 237 6.59 -15.40 -9.39
CA PHE A 237 5.82 -15.72 -10.60
C PHE A 237 5.60 -17.23 -10.86
N GLN A 238 6.58 -18.06 -10.48
CA GLN A 238 6.68 -19.42 -11.01
C GLN A 238 5.90 -20.45 -10.18
N GLN A 239 5.76 -20.24 -8.87
CA GLN A 239 5.11 -21.21 -8.00
C GLN A 239 4.54 -20.55 -6.72
N PRO A 240 3.52 -21.17 -6.12
CA PRO A 240 2.99 -20.73 -4.85
C PRO A 240 4.07 -20.65 -3.74
N PRO A 241 4.06 -19.61 -2.89
CA PRO A 241 5.07 -19.40 -1.84
C PRO A 241 5.20 -20.55 -0.83
N ILE A 242 4.17 -21.39 -0.68
CA ILE A 242 4.19 -22.57 0.19
C ILE A 242 5.24 -23.60 -0.26
N TYR A 243 5.60 -23.63 -1.54
CA TYR A 243 6.66 -24.47 -2.09
C TYR A 243 8.04 -23.79 -2.07
N GLY A 244 8.13 -22.59 -1.48
CA GLY A 244 9.34 -21.77 -1.44
C GLY A 244 9.46 -20.84 -2.65
N MET A 245 10.62 -20.20 -2.78
CA MET A 245 10.90 -19.29 -3.89
C MET A 245 11.70 -19.99 -4.98
N PHE A 246 11.23 -19.89 -6.22
CA PHE A 246 11.91 -20.38 -7.40
C PHE A 246 12.06 -19.24 -8.42
N ASP A 247 13.31 -18.81 -8.63
CA ASP A 247 13.66 -17.79 -9.63
C ASP A 247 14.32 -18.49 -10.83
N ALA A 248 13.58 -18.63 -11.92
CA ALA A 248 14.10 -19.21 -13.15
C ALA A 248 14.93 -18.18 -13.93
N PRO A 249 16.08 -18.57 -14.54
CA PRO A 249 16.77 -17.71 -15.49
C PRO A 249 15.83 -17.29 -16.63
N GLY A 250 15.80 -16.00 -16.95
CA GLY A 250 14.97 -15.47 -18.05
C GLY A 250 13.48 -15.29 -17.73
N GLN A 251 13.06 -15.38 -16.46
CA GLN A 251 11.64 -15.21 -16.08
C GLN A 251 11.10 -13.78 -16.23
N THR A 252 11.95 -12.79 -16.48
CA THR A 252 11.57 -11.40 -16.71
C THR A 252 12.22 -10.90 -18.00
N GLU A 253 11.48 -10.09 -18.75
CA GLU A 253 12.02 -9.35 -19.90
C GLU A 253 13.11 -8.37 -19.50
N ALA A 254 13.97 -8.00 -20.45
CA ALA A 254 15.12 -7.12 -20.21
C ALA A 254 14.72 -5.74 -19.66
N ASN A 255 13.53 -5.25 -20.05
CA ASN A 255 12.97 -3.95 -19.65
C ASN A 255 11.91 -4.05 -18.54
N PHE A 256 11.76 -5.21 -17.87
CA PHE A 256 10.71 -5.43 -16.88
C PHE A 256 10.74 -4.45 -15.70
N ARG A 257 11.92 -3.89 -15.39
CA ARG A 257 12.12 -2.92 -14.30
C ARG A 257 12.30 -1.49 -14.77
N THR A 258 12.06 -1.21 -16.05
CA THR A 258 12.11 0.14 -16.58
C THR A 258 10.96 0.95 -16.02
N VAL A 259 11.25 2.17 -15.58
CA VAL A 259 10.24 3.14 -15.12
C VAL A 259 10.20 4.33 -16.07
N PHE A 260 9.08 5.05 -16.08
CA PHE A 260 8.84 6.18 -16.98
C PHE A 260 8.49 7.43 -16.14
N PRO A 261 9.48 8.05 -15.46
CA PRO A 261 9.20 9.17 -14.58
C PRO A 261 8.88 10.43 -15.38
N ILE A 262 7.87 11.18 -14.93
CA ILE A 262 7.54 12.49 -15.51
C ILE A 262 8.56 13.57 -15.16
N ALA A 263 9.28 13.39 -14.04
CA ALA A 263 10.35 14.28 -13.59
C ALA A 263 11.71 13.59 -13.73
N ALA A 264 12.72 14.34 -14.18
CA ALA A 264 14.10 13.85 -14.30
C ALA A 264 14.82 13.84 -12.93
N VAL A 265 14.16 13.36 -11.88
CA VAL A 265 14.74 13.22 -10.54
C VAL A 265 15.13 11.76 -10.34
N PRO A 266 16.42 11.44 -10.14
CA PRO A 266 16.84 10.09 -9.81
C PRO A 266 16.48 9.78 -8.36
N ASP A 267 15.28 9.27 -8.11
CA ASP A 267 14.90 8.66 -6.83
C ASP A 267 15.13 7.14 -6.91
N VAL A 268 16.30 6.70 -6.43
CA VAL A 268 16.79 5.34 -6.64
C VAL A 268 17.16 4.70 -5.31
N GLN A 269 16.27 3.84 -4.79
CA GLN A 269 16.55 3.12 -3.53
C GLN A 269 17.75 2.17 -3.69
N GLY A 270 17.97 1.61 -4.89
CA GLY A 270 19.13 0.77 -5.20
C GLY A 270 20.46 1.54 -5.32
N GLY A 271 20.44 2.85 -5.12
CA GLY A 271 21.61 3.72 -5.16
C GLY A 271 22.13 4.00 -6.58
N ARG A 272 23.22 4.77 -6.67
CA ARG A 272 23.75 5.32 -7.93
C ARG A 272 24.05 4.30 -9.04
N ARG A 273 24.22 3.01 -8.70
CA ARG A 273 24.46 1.95 -9.69
C ARG A 273 23.25 1.65 -10.57
N ARG A 274 22.06 2.10 -10.16
CA ARG A 274 20.80 1.95 -10.89
C ARG A 274 20.54 3.10 -11.85
N VAL A 275 21.21 4.23 -11.67
CA VAL A 275 21.04 5.40 -12.55
C VAL A 275 21.73 5.11 -13.88
N ALA A 276 20.95 5.13 -14.97
CA ALA A 276 21.46 5.02 -16.32
C ALA A 276 22.35 6.23 -16.67
N ALA A 277 23.18 6.09 -17.71
CA ALA A 277 24.14 7.13 -18.09
C ALA A 277 23.49 8.48 -18.47
N ASN A 278 22.19 8.49 -18.79
CA ASN A 278 21.39 9.68 -19.07
C ASN A 278 20.78 10.34 -17.82
N GLY A 279 21.08 9.83 -16.61
CA GLY A 279 20.50 10.32 -15.35
C GLY A 279 19.10 9.77 -15.03
N GLY A 280 18.53 8.93 -15.89
CA GLY A 280 17.27 8.22 -15.66
C GLY A 280 17.45 6.91 -14.90
N LEU A 281 16.33 6.22 -14.65
CA LEU A 281 16.26 4.88 -14.07
C LEU A 281 16.16 3.79 -15.15
#